data_AF-A0AAD9R209-F1
#
_entry.id   AF-A0AAD9R209-F1
#
_cell.length_a   1.000
_cell.length_b   1.000
_cell.length_c   1.000
_cell.angle_alpha   90.00
_cell.angle_beta   90.00
_cell.angle_gamma   90.00
#
_symmetry.space_group_name_H-M   'P 1'
#
loop_
_entity.id
_entity.type
_entity.pdbx_description
1 polymer ?
#
loop_
_entity_poly.entity_id
_entity_poly.type
_entity_poly.pdbx_seq_one_letter_code
_entity_poly.pdbx_strand_id
1 'polypeptide(L)'
;MADEAASAEENTACTKTSKRKLKRLQVEAASKLRCEVCPDKKFTSLKMYDDHMASKKHLKKKRKKETTDAWVCGACDLTLSSQKEWTKHLVGQRHHNKLKEWGAKLFTTSSPVTQQEIESLDDSQFEEIEDD
;
A
#
# COMPACT_ATOMS: atom_id res chain seq x y z
N MET A 1 14.18 -27.22 -36.03
CA MET A 1 13.40 -27.01 -34.80
C MET A 1 12.09 -26.39 -35.25
N ALA A 2 11.13 -27.18 -35.75
CA ALA A 2 10.04 -27.79 -34.97
C ALA A 2 9.33 -26.70 -34.13
N ASP A 3 8.39 -25.95 -34.72
CA ASP A 3 6.94 -26.23 -34.78
C ASP A 3 6.32 -26.32 -33.37
N GLU A 4 5.43 -25.37 -32.99
CA GLU A 4 4.21 -25.69 -32.24
C GLU A 4 3.26 -24.47 -32.06
N ALA A 5 2.01 -24.68 -32.48
CA ALA A 5 0.73 -24.13 -31.98
C ALA A 5 0.46 -22.61 -32.12
N ALA A 6 -0.27 -22.13 -33.14
CA ALA A 6 -1.68 -22.40 -33.45
C ALA A 6 -2.62 -22.23 -32.23
N SER A 7 -2.87 -20.98 -31.82
CA SER A 7 -4.00 -20.67 -30.94
C SER A 7 -5.28 -20.54 -31.75
N ALA A 8 -6.02 -21.65 -31.67
CA ALA A 8 -7.40 -21.91 -32.01
C ALA A 8 -8.31 -20.68 -32.21
N GLU A 9 -9.01 -20.76 -33.33
CA GLU A 9 -10.22 -20.01 -33.69
C GLU A 9 -11.31 -20.18 -32.61
N GLU A 10 -11.68 -19.09 -31.93
CA GLU A 10 -12.97 -19.04 -31.23
C GLU A 10 -14.08 -18.72 -32.24
N ASN A 11 -14.53 -19.78 -32.92
CA ASN A 11 -15.77 -19.79 -33.69
C ASN A 11 -16.97 -19.76 -32.72
N THR A 12 -17.27 -18.58 -32.17
CA THR A 12 -18.50 -18.38 -31.38
C THR A 12 -19.71 -18.27 -32.30
N ALA A 13 -20.40 -19.39 -32.46
CA ALA A 13 -21.71 -19.46 -33.08
C ALA A 13 -22.69 -18.46 -32.44
N CYS A 14 -23.09 -17.44 -33.21
CA CYS A 14 -24.13 -16.49 -32.83
C CYS A 14 -25.49 -17.18 -32.85
N THR A 15 -25.83 -17.88 -31.77
CA THR A 15 -27.17 -18.42 -31.58
C THR A 15 -28.12 -17.24 -31.34
N LYS A 16 -29.16 -17.12 -32.17
CA LYS A 16 -30.15 -16.03 -32.13
C LYS A 16 -31.00 -16.17 -30.88
N THR A 17 -30.47 -15.77 -29.72
CA THR A 17 -31.19 -15.78 -28.45
C THR A 17 -32.15 -14.59 -28.38
N SER A 18 -33.35 -14.81 -27.84
CA SER A 18 -34.33 -13.73 -27.68
C SER A 18 -33.79 -12.61 -26.78
N LYS A 19 -33.94 -11.36 -27.22
CA LYS A 19 -33.50 -10.15 -26.50
C LYS A 19 -34.01 -10.09 -25.05
N ARG A 20 -35.19 -10.67 -24.77
CA ARG A 20 -35.73 -10.81 -23.41
C ARG A 20 -34.94 -11.81 -22.55
N LYS A 21 -34.57 -12.96 -23.13
CA LYS A 21 -33.76 -13.99 -22.45
C LYS A 21 -32.36 -13.46 -22.15
N LEU A 22 -31.74 -12.76 -23.10
CA LEU A 22 -30.42 -12.13 -22.92
C LEU A 22 -30.42 -11.12 -21.77
N LYS A 23 -31.41 -10.22 -21.71
CA LYS A 23 -31.53 -9.26 -20.61
C LYS A 23 -31.66 -9.92 -19.24
N ARG A 24 -32.43 -11.01 -19.15
CA ARG A 24 -32.63 -11.73 -17.88
C ARG A 24 -31.33 -12.38 -17.39
N LEU A 25 -30.55 -12.98 -18.30
CA LEU A 25 -29.23 -13.53 -18.00
C LEU A 25 -28.23 -12.45 -17.58
N GLN A 26 -28.24 -11.28 -18.24
CA GLN A 26 -27.37 -10.16 -17.87
C GLN A 26 -27.66 -9.62 -16.47
N VAL A 27 -28.94 -9.53 -16.07
CA VAL A 27 -29.33 -9.10 -14.72
C VAL A 27 -28.89 -10.12 -13.68
N GLU A 28 -29.06 -11.41 -13.96
CA GLU A 28 -28.60 -12.47 -13.06
C GLU A 28 -27.07 -12.44 -12.91
N ALA A 29 -26.34 -12.30 -14.02
CA ALA A 29 -24.89 -12.19 -14.00
C ALA A 29 -24.43 -10.95 -13.22
N ALA A 30 -25.03 -9.79 -13.47
CA ALA A 30 -24.68 -8.54 -12.79
C ALA A 30 -24.88 -8.62 -11.27
N SER A 31 -25.90 -9.33 -10.79
CA SER A 31 -26.17 -9.49 -9.36
C SER A 31 -25.08 -10.26 -8.60
N LYS A 32 -24.33 -11.11 -9.32
CA LYS A 32 -23.21 -11.91 -8.80
C LYS A 32 -21.88 -11.16 -8.83
N LEU A 33 -21.76 -10.07 -9.60
CA LEU A 33 -20.53 -9.28 -9.68
C LEU A 33 -20.29 -8.50 -8.38
N ARG A 34 -19.07 -8.61 -7.86
CA ARG A 34 -18.59 -7.86 -6.68
C ARG A 34 -17.22 -7.28 -6.97
N CYS A 35 -16.95 -6.12 -6.38
CA CYS A 35 -15.68 -5.43 -6.48
C CYS A 35 -14.90 -5.62 -5.17
N GLU A 36 -13.71 -6.22 -5.23
CA GLU A 36 -12.85 -6.46 -4.06
C GLU A 36 -12.30 -5.17 -3.42
N VAL A 37 -12.24 -4.08 -4.19
CA VAL A 37 -11.80 -2.76 -3.71
C VAL A 37 -12.98 -2.00 -3.06
N CYS A 38 -14.21 -2.32 -3.46
CA CYS A 38 -15.44 -1.65 -3.04
C CYS A 38 -16.54 -2.67 -2.71
N PRO A 39 -16.41 -3.42 -1.59
CA PRO A 39 -17.35 -4.49 -1.24
C PRO A 39 -18.79 -3.97 -1.01
N ASP A 40 -18.95 -2.72 -0.58
CA ASP A 40 -20.27 -2.10 -0.35
C ASP A 40 -21.06 -1.80 -1.63
N LYS A 41 -20.41 -1.81 -2.80
CA LYS A 41 -21.07 -1.50 -4.07
C LYS A 41 -21.73 -2.74 -4.66
N LYS A 42 -23.06 -2.68 -4.79
CA LYS A 42 -23.88 -3.64 -5.55
C LYS A 42 -24.10 -3.12 -6.96
N PHE A 43 -24.04 -4.02 -7.94
CA PHE A 43 -24.24 -3.70 -9.35
C PHE A 43 -25.52 -4.36 -9.85
N THR A 44 -26.34 -3.60 -10.58
CA THR A 44 -27.62 -4.08 -11.14
C THR A 44 -27.53 -4.37 -12.64
N SER A 45 -26.42 -3.99 -13.28
CA SER A 45 -26.14 -4.21 -14.69
C SER A 45 -24.63 -4.34 -14.91
N LEU A 46 -24.25 -5.12 -15.93
CA LEU A 46 -22.86 -5.26 -16.39
C LEU A 46 -22.24 -3.89 -16.72
N LYS A 47 -22.99 -3.04 -17.44
CA LYS A 47 -22.52 -1.70 -17.80
C LYS A 47 -22.18 -0.85 -16.56
N MET A 48 -22.98 -0.97 -15.49
CA MET A 48 -22.71 -0.26 -14.24
C MET A 48 -21.44 -0.75 -13.54
N TYR A 49 -21.13 -2.04 -13.68
CA TYR A 49 -19.90 -2.61 -13.16
C TYR A 49 -18.69 -2.11 -13.97
N ASP A 50 -18.78 -2.12 -15.30
CA ASP A 50 -17.72 -1.62 -16.18
C ASP A 50 -17.45 -0.13 -15.96
N ASP A 51 -18.52 0.69 -15.89
CA ASP A 51 -18.42 2.11 -15.58
C ASP A 51 -17.81 2.33 -14.19
N HIS A 52 -18.11 1.46 -13.22
CA HIS A 52 -17.49 1.51 -11.90
C HIS A 52 -16.00 1.16 -11.94
N MET A 53 -15.61 0.11 -12.66
CA MET A 53 -14.21 -0.27 -12.85
C MET A 53 -13.40 0.85 -13.53
N ALA A 54 -14.01 1.54 -14.50
CA ALA A 54 -13.42 2.71 -15.17
C ALA A 54 -13.51 4.01 -14.37
N SER A 55 -14.30 4.06 -13.29
CA SER A 55 -14.53 5.29 -12.54
C SER A 55 -13.28 5.77 -11.82
N LYS A 56 -12.98 7.07 -11.91
CA LYS A 56 -11.87 7.73 -11.18
C LYS A 56 -11.88 7.43 -9.67
N LYS A 57 -13.07 7.27 -9.07
CA LYS A 57 -13.23 6.90 -7.65
C LYS A 57 -12.70 5.50 -7.35
N HIS A 58 -13.01 4.52 -8.21
CA HIS A 58 -12.49 3.16 -8.09
C HIS A 58 -10.98 3.14 -8.28
N LEU A 59 -10.47 3.77 -9.35
CA LEU A 59 -9.02 3.84 -9.62
C LEU A 59 -8.25 4.48 -8.46
N LYS A 60 -8.76 5.57 -7.87
CA LYS A 60 -8.12 6.19 -6.71
C LYS A 60 -8.06 5.26 -5.51
N LYS A 61 -9.13 4.49 -5.25
CA LYS A 61 -9.18 3.53 -4.15
C LYS A 61 -8.30 2.30 -4.42
N LYS A 62 -8.26 1.81 -5.66
CA LYS A 62 -7.37 0.75 -6.11
C LYS A 62 -5.91 1.15 -5.92
N ARG A 63 -5.52 2.31 -6.45
CA ARG A 63 -4.18 2.88 -6.25
C ARG A 63 -3.84 3.01 -4.77
N LYS A 64 -4.75 3.50 -3.93
CA LYS A 64 -4.49 3.62 -2.49
C LYS A 64 -4.25 2.26 -1.80
N LYS A 65 -4.94 1.20 -2.23
CA LYS A 65 -4.76 -0.17 -1.73
C LYS A 65 -3.45 -0.80 -2.22
N GLU A 66 -3.00 -0.44 -3.43
CA GLU A 66 -1.72 -0.89 -4.00
C GLU A 66 -0.52 -0.08 -3.46
N THR A 67 -0.73 1.18 -3.05
CA THR A 67 0.31 2.06 -2.52
C THR A 67 0.42 2.02 -1.00
N THR A 68 -0.09 0.97 -0.35
CA THR A 68 0.06 0.77 1.10
C THR A 68 1.52 0.85 1.57
N ASP A 69 2.47 0.72 0.64
CA ASP A 69 3.90 0.62 0.92
C ASP A 69 4.75 1.81 0.46
N ALA A 70 4.15 2.88 -0.10
CA ALA A 70 4.97 3.85 -0.81
C ALA A 70 5.67 4.90 0.07
N TRP A 71 5.10 5.30 1.22
CA TRP A 71 5.67 6.37 2.06
C TRP A 71 5.26 6.21 3.53
N VAL A 72 5.98 5.36 4.26
CA VAL A 72 5.73 5.08 5.69
C VAL A 72 6.79 5.75 6.56
N CYS A 73 6.36 6.51 7.57
CA CYS A 73 7.27 7.12 8.53
C CYS A 73 7.36 6.25 9.78
N GLY A 74 8.49 5.58 10.01
CA GLY A 74 8.70 4.74 11.19
C GLY A 74 8.66 5.51 12.51
N ALA A 75 9.13 6.77 12.55
CA ALA A 75 9.06 7.58 13.77
C ALA A 75 7.62 7.98 14.13
N CYS A 76 6.70 7.99 13.16
CA CYS A 76 5.34 8.47 13.34
C CYS A 76 4.27 7.38 13.19
N ASP A 77 4.63 6.19 12.72
CA ASP A 77 3.75 5.12 12.25
C ASP A 77 2.65 5.62 11.31
N LEU A 78 3.03 6.53 10.40
CA LEU A 78 2.11 7.19 9.50
C LEU A 78 2.38 6.80 8.05
N THR A 79 1.36 6.23 7.39
CA THR A 79 1.37 5.93 5.95
C THR A 79 0.77 7.08 5.16
N LEU A 80 1.53 7.58 4.19
CA LEU A 80 1.14 8.71 3.35
C LEU A 80 0.90 8.28 1.90
N SER A 81 -0.08 8.92 1.25
CA SER A 81 -0.53 8.52 -0.10
C SER A 81 0.25 9.15 -1.25
N SER A 82 1.18 10.07 -0.97
CA SER A 82 1.95 10.78 -1.99
C SER A 82 3.28 11.29 -1.44
N GLN A 83 4.29 11.35 -2.31
CA GLN A 83 5.56 12.02 -2.04
C GLN A 83 5.37 13.49 -1.59
N LYS A 84 4.39 14.21 -2.14
CA LYS A 84 4.14 15.61 -1.72
C LYS A 84 3.66 15.69 -0.27
N GLU A 85 2.86 14.72 0.15
CA GLU A 85 2.39 14.62 1.53
C GLU A 85 3.53 14.15 2.45
N TRP A 86 4.38 13.24 1.97
CA TRP A 86 5.60 12.81 2.64
C TRP A 86 6.56 13.96 2.93
N THR A 87 6.90 14.78 1.92
CA THR A 87 7.78 15.93 2.12
C THR A 87 7.20 16.92 3.13
N LYS A 88 5.89 17.22 3.04
CA LYS A 88 5.21 18.09 4.00
C LYS A 88 5.19 17.52 5.40
N HIS A 89 5.06 16.20 5.54
CA HIS A 89 5.10 15.51 6.81
C HIS A 89 6.47 15.65 7.47
N LEU A 90 7.57 15.38 6.75
CA LEU A 90 8.93 15.45 7.27
C LEU A 90 9.31 16.84 7.81
N VAL A 91 8.95 17.90 7.08
CA VAL A 91 9.22 19.29 7.51
C VAL A 91 8.21 19.82 8.53
N GLY A 92 7.19 19.02 8.87
CA GLY A 92 6.10 19.43 9.73
C GLY A 92 6.46 19.40 11.21
N GLN A 93 5.98 20.40 11.96
CA GLN A 93 6.24 20.53 13.40
C GLN A 93 5.90 19.24 14.20
N ARG A 94 4.83 18.53 13.80
CA ARG A 94 4.42 17.28 14.45
C ARG A 94 5.47 16.19 14.35
N HIS A 95 6.12 16.05 13.19
CA HIS A 95 7.18 15.05 12.99
C HIS A 95 8.40 15.41 13.83
N HIS A 96 8.83 16.68 13.80
CA HIS A 96 9.95 17.15 14.62
C HIS A 96 9.72 16.97 16.13
N ASN A 97 8.52 17.25 16.62
CA ASN A 97 8.19 17.06 18.03
C ASN A 97 8.26 15.57 18.41
N LYS A 98 7.70 14.68 17.59
CA LYS A 98 7.83 13.23 17.81
C LYS A 98 9.29 12.79 17.84
N LEU A 99 10.15 13.29 16.93
CA LEU A 99 11.58 12.97 16.94
C LEU A 99 12.27 13.46 18.22
N LYS A 100 11.94 14.65 18.72
CA LYS A 100 12.48 15.15 20.00
C LYS A 100 12.06 14.27 21.18
N GLU A 101 10.79 13.88 21.23
CA GLU A 101 10.30 12.96 22.27
C GLU A 101 10.97 11.59 22.17
N TRP A 102 11.18 11.08 20.96
CA TRP A 102 11.88 9.83 20.72
C TRP A 102 13.33 9.90 21.17
N GLY A 103 14.03 10.97 20.79
CA GLY A 103 15.41 11.24 21.20
C GLY A 103 15.53 11.35 22.73
N ALA A 104 14.63 12.06 23.39
CA ALA A 104 14.64 12.18 24.85
C ALA A 104 14.36 10.85 25.58
N LYS A 105 13.54 9.97 24.99
CA LYS A 105 13.26 8.63 25.55
C LYS A 105 14.45 7.69 25.40
N LEU A 106 15.08 7.67 24.23
CA LEU A 106 16.18 6.75 23.92
C LEU A 106 17.50 7.21 24.54
N PHE A 107 17.71 8.52 24.56
CA PHE A 107 18.91 9.14 25.10
C PHE A 107 18.50 10.00 26.28
N THR A 108 18.36 9.35 27.44
CA THR A 108 18.24 10.01 28.75
C THR A 108 19.60 10.57 29.17
N THR A 109 20.26 11.34 28.30
CA THR A 109 21.51 11.99 28.66
C THR A 109 21.15 13.22 29.49
N SER A 110 21.31 13.11 30.81
CA SER A 110 21.01 14.19 31.77
C SER A 110 21.92 15.41 31.62
N SER A 111 23.03 15.30 30.88
CA SER A 111 23.99 16.37 30.60
C SER A 111 24.76 16.06 29.32
N PRO A 112 25.16 17.06 28.50
CA PRO A 112 25.98 16.80 27.32
C PRO A 112 27.28 16.11 27.74
N VAL A 113 27.57 14.95 27.14
CA VAL A 113 28.83 14.25 27.39
C VAL A 113 29.97 15.16 26.90
N THR A 114 30.93 15.42 27.76
CA THR A 114 32.06 16.30 27.47
C THR A 114 33.12 15.56 26.65
N GLN A 115 33.92 16.31 25.90
CA GLN A 115 35.04 15.76 25.14
C GLN A 115 36.00 14.97 26.04
N GLN A 116 36.21 15.44 27.27
CA GLN A 116 37.04 14.75 28.27
C GLN A 116 36.44 13.42 28.71
N GLU A 117 35.12 13.32 28.84
CA GLU A 117 34.43 12.06 29.16
C GLU A 117 34.51 11.07 27.99
N ILE A 118 34.42 11.54 26.74
CA ILE A 118 34.58 10.69 25.54
C ILE A 118 36.01 10.16 25.45
N GLU A 119 37.01 11.01 25.68
CA GLU A 119 38.43 10.64 25.65
C GLU A 119 38.81 9.70 26.81
N SER A 120 38.05 9.73 27.91
CA SER A 120 38.23 8.82 29.05
C SER A 120 37.58 7.44 28.85
N LEU A 121 36.74 7.27 27.82
CA LEU A 121 36.08 6.00 27.44
C LEU A 121 36.91 5.20 26.42
N ASP A 122 38.21 5.49 26.30
CA ASP A 122 39.14 4.73 25.49
C ASP A 122 39.16 3.24 25.93
N ASP A 123 38.92 2.34 24.98
CA ASP A 123 38.77 0.88 25.14
C ASP A 123 40.00 0.17 25.73
N SER A 124 41.06 0.90 26.08
CA SER A 124 42.29 0.40 26.68
C SER A 124 42.12 -0.24 28.08
N GLN A 125 40.92 -0.18 28.69
CA GLN A 125 40.65 -0.73 30.01
C GLN A 125 39.71 -1.96 30.02
N PHE A 126 39.33 -2.51 28.86
CA PHE A 126 38.60 -3.78 28.86
C PHE A 126 39.59 -4.95 28.83
N GLU A 127 39.79 -5.61 29.96
CA GLU A 127 40.41 -6.94 29.96
C GLU A 127 39.41 -7.93 29.31
N GLU A 128 39.84 -8.59 28.24
CA GLU A 128 39.11 -9.72 27.68
C GLU A 128 39.02 -10.80 28.77
N ILE A 129 37.83 -10.95 29.35
CA ILE A 129 37.54 -12.08 30.23
C ILE A 129 37.33 -13.28 29.31
N GLU A 130 38.31 -14.18 29.26
CA GLU A 130 38.16 -15.49 28.64
C GLU A 130 37.17 -16.31 29.49
N ASP A 131 35.98 -16.59 28.93
CA ASP A 131 35.03 -17.55 29.50
C ASP A 131 35.64 -18.97 29.42
N ASP A 132 35.83 -19.61 30.58
CA ASP A 132 36.24 -21.03 30.76
C ASP A 132 35.05 -22.00 30.61
#